data_AF-A0A8H9I2P8-F1
#
_entry.id   AF-A0A8H9I2P8-F1
#
_cell.length_a   1.000
_cell.length_b   1.000
_cell.length_c   1.000
_cell.angle_alpha   90.00
_cell.angle_beta   90.00
_cell.angle_gamma   90.00
#
_symmetry.space_group_name_H-M   'P 1'
#
loop_
_entity.id
_entity.type
_entity.pdbx_description
1 polymer ?
#
loop_
_entity_poly.entity_id
_entity_poly.type
_entity_poly.pdbx_seq_one_letter_code
_entity_poly.pdbx_strand_id
1 'polypeptide(L)' 'MNVSPINRRQSLPESARDALDRMDAIGDGWAAVSDLMVPEPDLHVVNRERLCRLMEILAGEYRKASEELSAALQSR' A
#
# COMPACT_ATOMS: atom_id res chain seq x y z
N MET A 1 8.10 -15.69 -23.47
CA MET A 1 8.48 -14.25 -23.46
C MET A 1 8.22 -13.72 -22.06
N ASN A 2 9.28 -13.51 -21.27
CA ASN A 2 9.16 -13.09 -19.87
C ASN A 2 9.23 -11.56 -19.83
N VAL A 3 8.08 -10.90 -19.77
CA VAL A 3 8.01 -9.43 -19.71
C VAL A 3 8.28 -9.01 -18.27
N SER A 4 9.47 -8.44 -18.04
CA SER A 4 9.90 -7.90 -16.74
C SER A 4 8.83 -6.96 -16.15
N PRO A 5 8.58 -6.99 -14.83
CA PRO A 5 7.53 -6.18 -14.18
C PRO A 5 7.60 -4.68 -14.50
N ILE A 6 8.82 -4.18 -14.69
CA ILE A 6 9.15 -2.79 -15.04
C ILE A 6 8.51 -2.35 -16.37
N ASN A 7 8.41 -3.25 -17.35
CA ASN A 7 7.85 -2.92 -18.67
C ASN A 7 6.31 -2.82 -18.67
N ARG A 8 5.62 -3.38 -17.65
CA ARG A 8 4.15 -3.35 -17.61
C ARG A 8 3.60 -2.00 -17.15
N ARG A 9 4.25 -1.36 -16.16
CA ARG A 9 3.82 -0.06 -15.62
C ARG A 9 3.93 1.09 -16.63
N GLN A 10 4.91 1.03 -17.54
CA GLN A 10 5.10 2.06 -18.57
C GLN A 10 3.97 2.10 -19.62
N SER A 11 3.25 0.99 -19.81
CA SER A 11 2.14 0.89 -20.76
C SER A 11 0.78 1.31 -20.17
N LEU A 12 0.74 1.65 -18.88
CA LEU A 12 -0.47 2.05 -18.17
C LEU A 12 -0.75 3.55 -18.34
N PRO A 13 -2.05 3.94 -18.34
CA PRO A 13 -2.45 5.33 -18.15
C PRO A 13 -1.80 5.94 -16.90
N GLU A 14 -1.54 7.24 -16.93
CA GLU A 14 -0.92 7.98 -15.82
C GLU A 14 -1.68 7.77 -14.50
N SER A 15 -3.01 7.90 -14.52
CA SER A 15 -3.86 7.67 -13.33
C SER A 15 -3.75 6.25 -12.77
N ALA A 16 -3.56 5.23 -13.60
CA ALA A 16 -3.35 3.85 -13.14
C ALA A 16 -1.94 3.65 -12.56
N ARG A 17 -0.94 4.41 -13.05
CA ARG A 17 0.41 4.41 -12.50
C ARG A 17 0.45 5.07 -11.14
N ASP A 18 -0.19 6.24 -11.01
CA ASP A 18 -0.29 6.97 -9.75
C ASP A 18 -0.99 6.15 -8.66
N ALA A 19 -2.08 5.46 -9.04
CA ALA A 19 -2.79 4.56 -8.13
C ALA A 19 -1.89 3.40 -7.67
N LEU A 20 -1.10 2.81 -8.56
CA LEU A 20 -0.14 1.75 -8.21
C LEU A 20 0.99 2.26 -7.30
N ASP A 21 1.56 3.43 -7.59
CA ASP A 21 2.64 4.00 -6.78
C ASP A 21 2.12 4.35 -5.37
N ARG A 22 0.85 4.81 -5.26
CA ARG A 22 0.18 5.01 -3.98
C ARG A 22 -0.05 3.69 -3.24
N MET A 23 -0.45 2.62 -3.93
CA MET A 23 -0.59 1.29 -3.33
C MET A 23 0.74 0.76 -2.79
N ASP A 24 1.83 0.93 -3.54
CA ASP A 24 3.18 0.56 -3.10
C ASP A 24 3.56 1.32 -1.81
N ALA A 25 3.36 2.65 -1.78
CA ALA A 25 3.64 3.47 -0.60
C ALA A 25 2.80 3.07 0.64
N ILE A 26 1.54 2.68 0.44
CA ILE A 26 0.70 2.14 1.53
C ILE A 26 1.25 0.80 2.02
N GLY A 27 1.73 -0.05 1.11
CA GLY A 27 2.41 -1.30 1.44
C GLY A 27 3.64 -1.09 2.32
N ASP A 28 4.47 -0.11 1.99
CA ASP A 28 5.64 0.26 2.81
C ASP A 28 5.21 0.74 4.21
N GLY A 29 4.16 1.57 4.28
CA GLY A 29 3.60 2.01 5.57
C GLY A 29 3.03 0.86 6.41
N TRP A 30 2.41 -0.13 5.77
CA TRP A 30 1.91 -1.34 6.43
C TRP A 30 3.05 -2.17 7.04
N ALA A 31 4.14 -2.34 6.29
CA ALA A 31 5.33 -3.03 6.78
C ALA A 31 5.91 -2.32 8.00
N ALA A 32 6.09 -0.99 7.92
CA ALA A 32 6.61 -0.20 9.03
C ALA A 32 5.74 -0.29 10.29
N VAL A 33 4.41 -0.22 10.16
CA VAL A 33 3.50 -0.36 11.31
C VAL A 33 3.53 -1.79 11.88
N SER A 34 3.64 -2.80 11.02
CA SER A 34 3.76 -4.21 11.43
C SER A 34 5.03 -4.46 12.24
N ASP A 35 6.16 -3.89 11.82
CA ASP A 35 7.44 -3.98 12.54
C ASP A 35 7.31 -3.39 13.96
N LEU A 36 6.60 -2.26 14.11
CA LEU A 36 6.33 -1.65 15.42
C LEU A 36 5.42 -2.49 16.33
N MET A 37 4.71 -3.50 15.79
CA MET A 37 3.91 -4.43 16.60
C MET A 37 4.74 -5.54 17.25
N VAL A 38 5.97 -5.74 16.78
CA VAL A 38 6.97 -6.64 17.37
C VAL A 38 7.71 -5.87 18.47
N PRO A 39 7.55 -6.23 19.74
CA PRO A 39 8.24 -5.53 20.81
C PRO A 39 9.74 -5.81 20.73
N GLU A 40 10.54 -4.77 20.49
CA GLU A 40 11.99 -4.83 20.67
C GLU A 40 12.38 -4.66 22.15
N PRO A 41 13.58 -5.11 22.57
CA PRO A 41 14.02 -5.02 23.96
C PRO A 41 13.94 -3.61 24.56
N ASP A 42 14.14 -2.60 23.72
CA ASP A 42 14.18 -1.19 24.09
C ASP A 42 12.80 -0.50 23.97
N LEU A 43 11.82 -1.19 23.38
CA LEU A 43 10.47 -0.66 23.12
C LEU A 43 9.54 -1.07 24.26
N HIS A 44 9.64 -0.36 25.38
CA HIS A 44 9.02 -0.77 26.65
C HIS A 44 7.47 -0.78 26.66
N VAL A 45 6.80 -0.07 25.74
CA VAL A 45 5.33 -0.10 25.61
C VAL A 45 4.91 0.10 24.15
N VAL A 46 4.37 -0.95 23.53
CA VAL A 46 3.68 -0.87 22.24
C VAL A 46 2.21 -0.54 22.46
N ASN A 47 1.74 0.61 21.98
CA ASN A 47 0.31 0.93 21.98
C ASN A 47 -0.41 0.19 20.84
N ARG A 48 -0.71 -1.10 21.08
CA ARG A 48 -1.32 -2.00 20.09
C ARG A 48 -2.65 -1.47 19.56
N GLU A 49 -3.47 -0.84 20.39
CA GLU A 49 -4.76 -0.29 19.95
C GLU A 49 -4.58 0.80 18.88
N ARG A 50 -3.64 1.72 19.09
CA ARG A 50 -3.32 2.75 18.09
C ARG A 50 -2.74 2.16 16.81
N LEU A 51 -1.85 1.17 16.93
CA LEU A 51 -1.30 0.48 15.76
C LEU A 51 -2.39 -0.26 14.96
N CYS A 52 -3.33 -0.94 15.64
CA CYS A 52 -4.47 -1.58 14.98
C CYS A 52 -5.33 -0.56 14.22
N ARG A 53 -5.65 0.59 14.84
CA ARG A 53 -6.40 1.66 14.16
C ARG A 53 -5.64 2.20 12.93
N LEU A 54 -4.32 2.34 13.01
CA LEU A 54 -3.50 2.75 11.86
C LEU A 54 -3.56 1.71 10.73
N MET A 55 -3.52 0.42 11.06
CA MET A 55 -3.66 -0.67 10.07
C MET A 55 -5.04 -0.65 9.40
N GLU A 56 -6.12 -0.38 10.16
CA GLU A 56 -7.47 -0.23 9.61
C GLU A 56 -7.56 0.96 8.64
N ILE A 57 -6.93 2.09 8.97
CA ILE A 57 -6.86 3.25 8.09
C ILE A 57 -6.10 2.92 6.81
N LEU A 58 -4.93 2.29 6.92
CA LEU A 58 -4.14 1.85 5.77
C LEU A 58 -4.91 0.87 4.88
N ALA A 59 -5.69 -0.03 5.47
CA ALA A 59 -6.54 -0.97 4.72
C ALA A 59 -7.63 -0.23 3.93
N GLY A 60 -8.23 0.80 4.54
CA GLY A 60 -9.20 1.66 3.89
C GLY A 60 -8.60 2.44 2.72
N GLU A 61 -7.41 3.01 2.90
CA GLU A 61 -6.70 3.75 1.84
C GLU A 61 -6.26 2.81 0.70
N TYR A 62 -5.78 1.60 1.02
CA TYR A 62 -5.43 0.61 0.00
C TYR A 62 -6.64 0.23 -0.86
N ARG A 63 -7.81 0.04 -0.23
CA ARG A 63 -9.05 -0.26 -0.95
C ARG A 63 -9.43 0.86 -1.91
N LYS A 64 -9.38 2.12 -1.47
CA LYS A 64 -9.63 3.28 -2.34
C LYS A 64 -8.68 3.33 -3.53
N ALA A 65 -7.37 3.15 -3.29
CA ALA A 65 -6.39 3.13 -4.36
C ALA A 65 -6.61 1.96 -5.34
N SER A 66 -7.06 0.80 -4.86
CA SER A 66 -7.44 -0.34 -5.69
C SER A 66 -8.69 -0.06 -6.54
N GLU A 67 -9.67 0.66 -6.00
CA GLU A 67 -10.87 1.11 -6.73
C GLU A 67 -10.51 2.14 -7.81
N GLU A 68 -9.67 3.13 -7.45
CA GLU A 68 -9.11 4.13 -8.38
C GLU A 68 -8.36 3.45 -9.55
N LEU A 69 -7.50 2.47 -9.24
CA LEU A 69 -6.80 1.68 -10.25
C LEU A 69 -7.77 0.93 -11.15
N SER A 70 -8.78 0.27 -10.58
CA SER A 70 -9.77 -0.49 -11.35
C SER A 70 -10.55 0.43 -12.30
N ALA A 71 -10.96 1.61 -11.83
CA ALA A 71 -11.63 2.61 -12.65
C ALA A 71 -10.72 3.15 -13.77
N ALA A 72 -9.46 3.46 -13.46
CA ALA A 72 -8.48 3.93 -14.44
C ALA A 72 -8.21 2.91 -15.54
N LEU A 73 -8.22 1.61 -15.22
CA LEU A 73 -8.03 0.54 -16.19
C LEU A 73 -9.29 0.26 -17.04
N GLN A 74 -10.49 0.49 -16.51
CA GLN A 74 -11.77 0.34 -17.22
C GLN A 74 -12.13 1.53 -18.11
N SER A 75 -11.56 2.70 -17.86
CA SER A 75 -11.74 3.91 -18.69
C SER A 75 -11.02 3.83 -20.07
N ARG A 76 -10.67 2.63 -20.53
CA ARG A 76 -10.04 2.33 -21.83
C ARG A 76 -11.06 1.74 -22.79
#